data_AF-A0A7C7PZU2-F1
#
_entry.id   AF-A0A7C7PZU2-F1
#
_cell.length_a   1.000
_cell.length_b   1.000
_cell.length_c   1.000
_cell.angle_alpha   90.00
_cell.angle_beta   90.00
_cell.angle_gamma   90.00
#
_symmetry.space_group_name_H-M   'P 1'
#
loop_
_entity.id
_entity.type
_entity.pdbx_description
1 polymer ?
#
loop_
_entity_poly.entity_id
_entity_poly.type
_entity_poly.pdbx_seq_one_letter_code
_entity_poly.pdbx_strand_id
1 'polypeptide(L)'
;MSLLTGVYGLFVREMLKWFRQKIHIVFAFIVPIVWLILFGKSFNISYLLEAPVGVPEPIREAVQQAIQLMILRIFGTLDYFNFFAVGMLNAFALFTSMWSGMSLVFDRRLGYLERMLAAPIPRASIYMAKVLASVAKGLLQFTVML
;
A
#
# COMPACT_ATOMS: atom_id res chain seq x y z
N MET A 1 14.93 -8.24 31.31
CA MET A 1 14.10 -7.23 30.61
C MET A 1 12.69 -7.77 30.48
N SER A 2 11.67 -6.94 30.68
CA SER A 2 10.29 -7.34 30.39
C SER A 2 10.10 -7.52 28.87
N LEU A 3 9.16 -8.37 28.48
CA LEU A 3 8.83 -8.64 27.07
C LEU A 3 8.46 -7.34 26.31
N LEU A 4 7.73 -6.45 26.99
CA LEU A 4 7.30 -5.15 26.47
C LEU A 4 8.49 -4.20 26.22
N THR A 5 9.44 -4.12 27.16
CA THR A 5 10.63 -3.28 26.99
C THR A 5 11.47 -3.75 25.80
N GLY A 6 11.59 -5.07 25.60
CA GLY A 6 12.28 -5.65 24.45
C GLY A 6 11.57 -5.34 23.13
N VAL A 7 10.24 -5.47 23.08
CA VAL A 7 9.44 -5.14 21.89
C VAL A 7 9.57 -3.67 21.54
N TYR A 8 9.40 -2.78 22.51
CA TYR A 8 9.46 -1.33 22.30
C TYR A 8 10.83 -0.89 21.78
N GLY A 9 11.92 -1.33 22.42
CA GLY A 9 13.28 -0.95 22.00
C GLY A 9 13.61 -1.39 20.57
N LEU A 10 13.21 -2.62 20.21
CA LEU A 10 13.40 -3.14 18.85
C LEU A 10 12.49 -2.43 17.84
N PHE A 11 11.24 -2.14 18.20
CA PHE A 11 10.29 -1.42 17.36
C PHE A 11 10.82 -0.03 17.02
N VAL A 12 11.23 0.76 18.02
CA VAL A 12 11.77 2.11 17.82
C VAL A 12 13.03 2.06 16.95
N ARG A 13 13.92 1.08 17.17
CA ARG A 13 15.12 0.91 16.35
C ARG A 13 14.77 0.64 14.88
N GLU A 14 13.80 -0.23 14.63
CA GLU A 14 13.35 -0.57 13.28
C GLU A 14 12.70 0.64 12.58
N MET A 15 11.84 1.37 13.30
CA MET A 15 11.22 2.60 12.79
C MET A 15 12.27 3.66 12.47
N LEU A 16 13.25 3.89 13.35
CA LEU A 16 14.35 4.83 13.11
C LEU A 16 15.21 4.43 11.91
N LYS A 17 15.48 3.12 11.74
CA LYS A 17 16.21 2.62 10.55
C LYS A 17 15.43 2.94 9.28
N TRP A 18 14.12 2.73 9.27
CA TRP A 18 13.26 3.07 8.15
C TRP A 18 13.24 4.57 7.88
N PHE A 19 13.06 5.41 8.91
CA PHE A 19 13.08 6.87 8.78
C PHE A 19 14.42 7.45 8.29
N ARG A 20 15.53 6.78 8.61
CA ARG A 20 16.86 7.17 8.12
C ARG A 20 17.10 6.81 6.66
N GLN A 21 16.33 5.88 6.09
CA GLN A 21 16.39 5.53 4.68
C GLN A 21 15.57 6.52 3.83
N LYS A 22 16.02 7.77 3.78
CA LYS A 22 15.33 8.89 3.12
C LYS A 22 14.88 8.58 1.68
N ILE A 23 15.75 7.94 0.90
CA ILE A 23 15.46 7.52 -0.48
C ILE A 23 14.28 6.56 -0.49
N HIS A 24 14.27 5.56 0.39
CA HIS A 24 13.22 4.55 0.42
C HIS A 24 11.86 5.14 0.78
N ILE A 25 11.82 6.10 1.70
CA ILE A 25 10.59 6.80 2.08
C ILE A 25 10.03 7.61 0.91
N VAL A 26 10.88 8.40 0.24
CA VAL A 26 10.47 9.23 -0.90
C VAL A 26 9.92 8.35 -2.03
N PHE A 27 10.63 7.29 -2.40
CA PHE A 27 10.17 6.36 -3.44
C PHE A 27 8.91 5.58 -3.03
N ALA A 28 8.78 5.24 -1.75
CA ALA A 28 7.59 4.55 -1.24
C ALA A 28 6.30 5.38 -1.40
N PHE A 29 6.39 6.71 -1.52
CA PHE A 29 5.25 7.57 -1.82
C PHE A 29 5.11 7.90 -3.31
N ILE A 30 6.22 8.17 -4.00
CA ILE A 30 6.19 8.52 -5.42
C ILE A 30 5.56 7.39 -6.24
N VAL A 31 5.97 6.14 -6.00
CA VAL A 31 5.47 5.00 -6.77
C VAL A 31 3.93 4.91 -6.68
N PRO A 32 3.30 4.81 -5.49
CA PRO A 32 1.85 4.83 -5.38
C PRO A 32 1.15 6.00 -6.04
N ILE A 33 1.66 7.22 -5.85
CA ILE A 33 1.06 8.44 -6.40
C ILE A 33 1.11 8.40 -7.93
N VAL A 34 2.24 8.01 -8.51
CA VAL A 34 2.38 7.86 -9.96
C VAL A 34 1.39 6.83 -10.49
N TRP A 35 1.24 5.68 -9.83
CA TRP A 35 0.26 4.68 -10.24
C TRP A 35 -1.19 5.20 -10.09
N LEU A 36 -1.52 5.94 -9.03
CA LEU A 36 -2.86 6.51 -8.86
C LEU A 36 -3.18 7.58 -9.90
N ILE A 37 -2.22 8.44 -10.24
CA ILE A 37 -2.41 9.46 -11.27
C ILE A 37 -2.53 8.81 -12.65
N LEU A 38 -1.57 7.92 -12.96
CA LEU A 38 -1.53 7.24 -14.24
C LEU A 38 -2.77 6.39 -14.43
N PHE A 39 -3.11 5.49 -13.50
CA PHE A 39 -4.22 4.58 -13.68
C PHE A 39 -5.57 5.15 -13.26
N GLY A 40 -5.62 5.91 -12.17
CA GLY A 40 -6.88 6.43 -11.63
C GLY A 40 -7.57 7.46 -12.52
N LYS A 41 -6.81 8.30 -13.25
CA LYS A 41 -7.39 9.26 -14.20
C LYS A 41 -7.40 8.79 -15.66
N SER A 42 -6.40 8.02 -16.10
CA SER A 42 -6.35 7.64 -17.53
C SER A 42 -7.30 6.50 -17.91
N PHE A 43 -7.63 5.60 -16.98
CA PHE A 43 -8.52 4.45 -17.25
C PHE A 43 -9.98 4.74 -16.93
N ASN A 44 -10.44 6.00 -16.99
CA ASN A 44 -11.86 6.26 -16.79
C ASN A 44 -12.66 5.61 -17.94
N ILE A 45 -13.29 4.48 -17.60
CA ILE A 45 -14.00 3.56 -18.50
C ILE A 45 -15.09 4.28 -19.29
N SER A 46 -15.64 5.36 -18.72
CA SER A 46 -16.66 6.19 -19.38
C SER A 46 -16.14 6.81 -20.67
N TYR A 47 -14.91 7.35 -20.67
CA TYR A 47 -14.30 7.95 -21.87
C TYR A 47 -13.81 6.91 -22.88
N LEU A 48 -13.45 5.71 -22.40
CA LEU A 48 -13.00 4.61 -23.28
C LEU A 48 -14.15 3.95 -24.03
N LEU A 49 -15.37 4.02 -23.50
CA LEU A 49 -16.58 3.42 -24.07
C LEU A 49 -17.51 4.47 -24.71
N GLU A 50 -17.01 5.68 -24.98
CA GLU A 50 -17.79 6.70 -25.66
C GLU A 50 -18.26 6.24 -27.04
N ALA A 51 -19.51 6.57 -27.36
CA ALA A 51 -20.11 6.22 -28.63
C ALA A 51 -19.30 6.82 -29.79
N PRO A 52 -19.00 6.05 -30.85
CA PRO A 52 -18.25 6.52 -32.01
C PRO A 52 -18.82 7.80 -32.62
N VAL A 53 -17.94 8.68 -33.10
CA VAL A 53 -18.32 9.94 -33.77
C VAL A 53 -19.13 9.59 -35.02
N GLY A 54 -20.43 9.91 -35.01
CA GLY A 54 -21.38 9.58 -36.11
C GLY A 54 -22.71 8.99 -35.65
N VAL A 55 -22.85 8.61 -34.37
CA VAL A 55 -24.13 8.19 -33.78
C VAL A 55 -25.00 9.43 -33.48
N PRO A 56 -26.32 9.43 -33.79
CA PRO A 56 -27.22 10.51 -33.39
C PRO A 56 -27.18 10.78 -31.88
N GLU A 57 -27.11 12.06 -31.48
CA GLU A 57 -27.04 12.51 -30.08
C GLU A 57 -27.97 11.79 -29.09
N PRO A 58 -29.27 11.53 -29.37
CA PRO A 58 -30.14 10.84 -28.41
C PRO A 58 -29.69 9.40 -28.10
N ILE A 59 -29.03 8.73 -29.04
CA ILE A 59 -28.50 7.37 -28.82
C ILE A 59 -27.18 7.44 -28.04
N ARG A 60 -26.36 8.47 -28.26
CA ARG A 60 -25.12 8.68 -27.51
C ARG A 60 -25.40 8.88 -26.01
N GLU A 61 -26.38 9.71 -25.70
CA GLU A 61 -26.78 9.97 -24.31
C GLU A 61 -27.38 8.72 -23.64
N ALA A 62 -28.24 7.97 -24.34
CA ALA A 62 -28.80 6.73 -23.81
C ALA A 62 -27.73 5.66 -23.53
N VAL A 63 -26.73 5.53 -24.41
CA VAL A 63 -25.60 4.61 -24.22
C VAL A 63 -24.73 5.05 -23.05
N GLN A 64 -24.42 6.34 -22.93
CA GLN A 64 -23.63 6.86 -21.80
C GLN A 64 -24.35 6.67 -20.46
N GLN A 65 -25.67 6.87 -20.40
CA GLN A 65 -26.48 6.59 -19.21
C GLN A 65 -26.46 5.10 -18.87
N ALA A 66 -26.58 4.21 -19.86
CA ALA A 66 -26.49 2.77 -19.65
C ALA A 66 -25.10 2.36 -19.12
N ILE A 67 -24.02 2.95 -19.65
CA ILE A 67 -22.65 2.72 -19.19
C ILE A 67 -22.47 3.22 -17.75
N GLN A 68 -22.99 4.40 -17.40
CA GLN A 68 -22.92 4.92 -16.03
C GLN A 68 -23.64 4.01 -15.03
N LEU A 69 -24.83 3.50 -15.38
CA LEU A 69 -25.56 2.55 -14.54
C LEU A 69 -24.82 1.22 -14.41
N MET A 70 -24.16 0.76 -15.48
CA MET A 70 -23.33 -0.44 -15.45
C MET A 70 -22.11 -0.25 -14.53
N ILE A 71 -21.41 0.88 -14.64
CA ILE A 71 -20.26 1.24 -13.79
C ILE A 71 -20.69 1.31 -12.32
N LEU A 72 -21.81 1.97 -12.02
CA LEU A 72 -22.31 2.06 -10.65
C LEU A 72 -22.69 0.68 -10.08
N ARG A 73 -23.24 -0.23 -10.89
CA ARG A 73 -23.55 -1.60 -10.45
C ARG A 73 -22.31 -2.46 -10.19
N ILE A 74 -21.25 -2.29 -10.99
CA ILE A 74 -20.03 -3.09 -10.89
C ILE A 74 -19.10 -2.56 -9.79
N PHE A 75 -18.84 -1.26 -9.81
CA PHE A 75 -17.84 -0.62 -8.95
C PHE A 75 -18.43 0.00 -7.68
N GLY A 76 -19.75 0.22 -7.63
CA GLY A 76 -20.41 0.90 -6.50
C GLY A 76 -20.12 2.41 -6.43
N THR A 77 -19.26 2.94 -7.30
CA THR A 77 -18.90 4.37 -7.38
C THR A 77 -18.94 4.84 -8.84
N LEU A 78 -19.27 6.12 -9.03
CA LEU A 78 -19.18 6.78 -10.35
C LEU A 78 -17.74 7.18 -10.68
N ASP A 79 -16.93 7.46 -9.66
CA ASP A 79 -15.51 7.77 -9.82
C ASP A 79 -14.65 6.51 -9.77
N TYR A 80 -14.05 6.16 -10.91
CA TYR A 80 -13.05 5.10 -11.03
C TYR A 80 -11.82 5.35 -10.16
N PHE A 81 -11.44 6.62 -9.97
CA PHE A 81 -10.31 7.00 -9.12
C PHE A 81 -10.47 6.50 -7.68
N ASN A 82 -11.66 6.66 -7.09
CA ASN A 82 -11.93 6.24 -5.71
C ASN A 82 -11.93 4.71 -5.59
N PHE A 83 -12.51 4.02 -6.56
CA PHE A 83 -12.45 2.56 -6.64
C PHE A 83 -11.00 2.04 -6.72
N PHE A 84 -10.21 2.62 -7.63
CA PHE A 84 -8.83 2.23 -7.84
C PHE A 84 -7.93 2.57 -6.64
N ALA A 85 -8.15 3.72 -5.99
CA ALA A 85 -7.40 4.13 -4.81
C ALA A 85 -7.53 3.12 -3.66
N VAL A 86 -8.76 2.68 -3.36
CA VAL A 86 -9.01 1.68 -2.32
C VAL A 86 -8.38 0.32 -2.67
N GLY A 87 -8.47 -0.11 -3.93
CA GLY A 87 -7.84 -1.35 -4.38
C GLY A 87 -6.31 -1.29 -4.26
N MET A 88 -5.72 -0.18 -4.68
CA MET A 88 -4.28 0.02 -4.68
C MET A 88 -3.70 0.10 -3.26
N LEU A 89 -4.42 0.72 -2.32
CA LEU A 89 -4.09 0.74 -0.90
C LEU A 89 -3.92 -0.67 -0.31
N ASN A 90 -4.87 -1.57 -0.61
CA ASN A 90 -4.80 -2.97 -0.16
C ASN A 90 -3.62 -3.72 -0.79
N ALA A 91 -3.36 -3.50 -2.08
CA ALA A 91 -2.21 -4.09 -2.77
C ALA A 91 -0.90 -3.64 -2.12
N PHE A 92 -0.74 -2.35 -1.82
CA PHE A 92 0.47 -1.84 -1.17
C PHE A 92 0.66 -2.39 0.24
N ALA A 93 -0.40 -2.54 1.04
CA ALA A 93 -0.31 -3.18 2.35
C ALA A 93 0.18 -4.63 2.26
N LEU A 94 -0.29 -5.38 1.25
CA LEU A 94 0.17 -6.75 1.01
C LEU A 94 1.65 -6.77 0.63
N PHE A 95 2.07 -5.95 -0.35
CA PHE A 95 3.46 -5.92 -0.79
C PHE A 95 4.43 -5.45 0.31
N THR A 96 4.06 -4.44 1.10
CA THR A 96 4.88 -3.97 2.22
C THR A 96 5.03 -5.02 3.32
N SER A 97 3.96 -5.79 3.60
CA SER A 97 4.03 -6.90 4.56
C SER A 97 4.93 -8.04 4.06
N MET A 98 4.85 -8.37 2.77
CA MET A 98 5.69 -9.39 2.12
C MET A 98 7.17 -8.98 2.15
N TRP A 99 7.48 -7.73 1.84
CA TRP A 99 8.85 -7.21 1.93
C TRP A 99 9.38 -7.21 3.36
N SER A 100 8.53 -6.92 4.35
CA SER A 100 8.88 -7.03 5.77
C SER A 100 9.26 -8.46 6.15
N GLY A 101 8.52 -9.47 5.66
CA GLY A 101 8.87 -10.88 5.84
C GLY A 101 10.22 -11.24 5.22
N MET A 102 10.47 -10.80 4.00
CA MET A 102 11.74 -11.00 3.30
C MET A 102 12.93 -10.38 4.06
N SER A 103 12.75 -9.22 4.69
CA SER A 103 13.80 -8.59 5.51
C SER A 103 14.31 -9.48 6.64
N LEU A 104 13.46 -10.37 7.18
CA LEU A 104 13.80 -11.29 8.25
C LEU A 104 14.78 -12.37 7.77
N VAL A 105 14.63 -12.80 6.51
CA VAL A 105 15.56 -13.72 5.85
C VAL A 105 16.92 -13.06 5.64
N PHE A 106 16.94 -11.79 5.21
CA PHE A 106 18.17 -11.03 5.05
C PHE A 106 18.89 -10.79 6.39
N ASP A 107 18.15 -10.48 7.45
CA ASP A 107 18.71 -10.32 8.80
C ASP A 107 19.32 -11.63 9.33
N ARG A 108 18.76 -12.78 8.93
CA ARG A 108 19.33 -14.10 9.22
C ARG A 108 20.60 -14.34 8.38
N ARG A 109 20.57 -14.07 7.08
CA ARG A 109 21.73 -14.28 6.18
C ARG A 109 22.93 -13.41 6.54
N LEU A 110 22.70 -12.19 7.04
CA LEU A 110 23.75 -11.24 7.41
C LEU A 110 24.23 -11.40 8.86
N GLY A 111 23.71 -12.37 9.62
CA GLY A 111 24.08 -12.60 11.02
C GLY A 111 23.56 -11.55 12.02
N TYR A 112 22.74 -10.59 11.59
CA TYR A 112 22.13 -9.60 12.50
C TYR A 112 21.22 -10.26 13.54
N LEU A 113 20.50 -11.31 13.14
CA LEU A 113 19.63 -12.06 14.04
C LEU A 113 20.44 -12.80 15.13
N GLU A 114 21.60 -13.38 14.78
CA GLU A 114 22.46 -14.10 15.72
C GLU A 114 22.99 -13.18 16.82
N ARG A 115 23.38 -11.95 16.47
CA ARG A 115 23.81 -10.92 17.43
C ARG A 115 22.69 -10.51 18.39
N MET A 116 21.44 -10.48 17.92
CA MET A 116 20.27 -10.16 18.77
C MET A 116 19.88 -11.31 19.70
N LEU A 117 20.15 -12.56 19.29
CA LEU A 117 19.90 -13.75 20.11
C LEU A 117 20.96 -13.94 21.22
N ALA A 118 22.14 -13.34 21.07
CA ALA A 118 23.19 -13.33 22.10
C ALA A 118 22.91 -12.31 23.22
N ALA A 119 22.12 -11.27 22.95
CA ALA A 119 21.67 -10.33 23.96
C ALA A 119 20.55 -10.95 24.83
N PRO A 120 20.35 -10.51 26.09
CA PRO A 120 19.30 -11.02 26.98
C PRO A 120 17.90 -10.50 26.58
N ILE A 121 17.50 -10.75 25.33
CA ILE A 121 16.24 -10.32 24.71
C ILE A 121 15.40 -11.59 24.43
N PRO A 122 14.13 -11.64 24.88
CA PRO A 122 13.27 -12.78 24.59
C PRO A 122 12.96 -12.87 23.09
N ARG A 123 13.02 -14.09 22.54
CA ARG A 123 12.86 -14.37 21.09
C ARG A 123 11.54 -13.85 20.52
N ALA A 124 10.46 -13.91 21.32
CA ALA A 124 9.14 -13.40 20.94
C ALA A 124 9.16 -11.89 20.65
N SER A 125 9.96 -11.09 21.37
CA SER A 125 10.04 -9.65 21.15
C SER A 125 10.62 -9.28 19.79
N ILE A 126 11.51 -10.12 19.23
CA ILE A 126 12.13 -9.90 17.91
C ILE A 126 11.07 -10.00 16.80
N TYR A 127 10.24 -11.04 16.87
CA TYR A 127 9.15 -11.23 15.91
C TYR A 127 8.08 -10.13 16.05
N MET A 128 7.64 -9.87 17.28
CA MET A 128 6.54 -8.91 17.52
C MET A 128 6.93 -7.48 17.15
N ALA A 129 8.18 -7.07 17.39
CA ALA A 129 8.66 -5.77 16.98
C ALA A 129 8.65 -5.59 15.46
N LYS A 130 8.99 -6.63 14.68
CA LYS A 130 8.94 -6.58 13.21
C LYS A 130 7.50 -6.48 12.68
N VAL A 131 6.57 -7.23 13.26
CA VAL A 131 5.15 -7.17 12.89
C VAL A 131 4.56 -5.80 13.21
N LEU A 132 4.82 -5.27 14.42
CA LEU A 132 4.37 -3.92 14.78
C LEU A 132 4.98 -2.85 13.88
N ALA A 133 6.26 -2.97 13.53
CA ALA A 133 6.91 -2.06 12.59
C ALA A 133 6.28 -2.13 11.20
N SER A 134 5.92 -3.31 10.67
CA SER A 134 5.24 -3.39 9.38
C SER A 134 3.85 -2.78 9.41
N VAL A 135 3.09 -2.99 10.49
CA VAL A 135 1.75 -2.39 10.65
C VAL A 135 1.86 -0.87 10.74
N ALA A 136 2.77 -0.34 11.55
CA ALA A 136 2.98 1.10 11.70
C ALA A 136 3.40 1.77 10.38
N LYS A 137 4.31 1.14 9.61
CA LYS A 137 4.70 1.61 8.27
C LYS A 137 3.52 1.61 7.30
N GLY A 138 2.72 0.54 7.31
CA GLY A 138 1.50 0.45 6.52
C GLY A 138 0.55 1.59 6.85
N LEU A 139 0.18 1.77 8.12
CA LEU A 139 -0.71 2.84 8.57
C LEU A 139 -0.26 4.23 8.15
N LEU A 140 1.04 4.53 8.27
CA LEU A 140 1.60 5.80 7.82
C LEU A 140 1.41 5.99 6.31
N GLN A 141 1.61 4.93 5.53
CA GLN A 141 1.41 4.95 4.09
C GLN A 141 -0.08 5.10 3.70
N PHE A 142 -1.01 4.52 4.46
CA PHE A 142 -2.45 4.71 4.28
C PHE A 142 -2.86 6.18 4.50
N THR A 143 -2.38 6.83 5.57
CA THR A 143 -2.73 8.22 5.88
C THR A 143 -2.28 9.22 4.82
N VAL A 144 -1.22 8.91 4.06
CA VAL A 144 -0.71 9.81 3.00
C VAL A 144 -1.49 9.68 1.69
N MET A 145 -2.17 8.54 1.48
CA MET A 145 -2.88 8.25 0.23
C MET A 145 -4.39 8.54 0.29
N LEU A 146 -4.98 8.48 1.48
CA LEU A 146 -6.34 8.95 1.76
C LEU A 146 -6.37 10.48 1.81
#